data_AF-A0A919L6U1-F1
#
_entry.id   AF-A0A919L6U1-F1
#
_cell.length_a   1.000
_cell.length_b   1.000
_cell.length_c   1.000
_cell.angle_alpha   90.00
_cell.angle_beta   90.00
_cell.angle_gamma   90.00
#
_symmetry.space_group_name_H-M   'P 1'
#
loop_
_entity.id
_entity.type
_entity.pdbx_description
1 polymer ?
#
loop_
_entity_poly.entity_id
_entity_poly.type
_entity_poly.pdbx_seq_one_letter_code
_entity_poly.pdbx_strand_id
1 'polypeptide(L)'
;MVGDLLLVRPGAKIAVDGVVEEGESEVDESMVTGESLPVHKASGAQVVGATINANGTLRVRATKVGADTALAQIVKLVQEPQNSKAPGQRPADRAAFRLVFVALIGGAVTLAVWLPATERPLGAAMLFAITVVVITCPDALGLATPTAIMVGTGLGAKRGVLFKNAVALEASAGIQVVVMDKTGTLTKGEPEVTDVVTAPGTDEAEFLRLVAAVERESEHPLAEAVVRHADARAVGPASARHFENVPGHGSTAVVDGNRVAVGNRRLALREGVDLGPLADRRAELADTGRTVVIAAIDGQAAGLIGIADAENTPTARCRARLPPDDVASRDPACRIPGAAPSGRTPSPTAGRARPSGVPATRGRGT
;
A
#
# COMPACT_ATOMS: atom_id res chain seq x y z
N MET A 1 -26.94 11.18 13.99
CA MET A 1 -26.06 11.50 15.13
C MET A 1 -25.37 10.23 15.61
N VAL A 2 -24.40 10.36 16.52
CA VAL A 2 -23.84 9.18 17.20
C VAL A 2 -24.99 8.46 17.92
N GLY A 3 -25.05 7.14 17.78
CA GLY A 3 -26.11 6.30 18.33
C GLY A 3 -27.27 6.01 17.38
N ASP A 4 -27.41 6.73 16.26
CA ASP A 4 -28.45 6.47 15.26
C ASP A 4 -28.25 5.10 14.61
N LEU A 5 -29.36 4.40 14.33
CA LEU A 5 -29.37 3.13 13.63
C LEU A 5 -29.64 3.35 12.14
N LEU A 6 -28.67 2.99 11.31
CA LEU A 6 -28.70 3.20 9.87
C LEU A 6 -28.96 1.87 9.16
N LEU A 7 -29.93 1.85 8.25
CA LEU A 7 -30.17 0.72 7.36
C LEU A 7 -29.27 0.85 6.13
N VAL A 8 -28.33 -0.06 5.97
CA VAL A 8 -27.44 -0.16 4.81
C VAL A 8 -27.90 -1.32 3.94
N ARG A 9 -28.34 -1.02 2.72
CA ARG A 9 -28.79 -2.01 1.74
C ARG A 9 -27.61 -2.58 0.95
N PRO A 10 -27.76 -3.75 0.31
CA PRO A 10 -26.79 -4.25 -0.67
C PRO A 10 -26.49 -3.20 -1.74
N GLY A 11 -25.21 -3.06 -2.12
CA GLY A 11 -24.69 -2.04 -3.03
C GLY A 11 -24.62 -0.60 -2.48
N ALA A 12 -25.12 -0.34 -1.26
CA ALA A 12 -25.09 1.00 -0.69
C ALA A 12 -23.75 1.31 -0.02
N LYS A 13 -23.35 2.58 -0.08
CA LYS A 13 -22.21 3.11 0.66
C LYS A 13 -22.57 3.30 2.13
N ILE A 14 -21.69 2.86 3.03
CA ILE A 14 -21.85 3.09 4.47
C ILE A 14 -21.59 4.57 4.77
N ALA A 15 -22.56 5.25 5.39
CA ALA A 15 -22.53 6.71 5.53
C ALA A 15 -21.51 7.22 6.55
N VAL A 16 -21.32 6.50 7.65
CA VAL A 16 -20.50 6.89 8.80
C VAL A 16 -19.87 5.66 9.46
N ASP A 17 -18.84 5.86 10.27
CA ASP A 17 -18.24 4.78 11.04
C ASP A 17 -19.22 4.27 12.10
N GLY A 18 -19.27 2.96 12.29
CA GLY A 18 -20.25 2.35 13.17
C GLY A 18 -19.94 0.91 13.55
N VAL A 19 -20.89 0.32 14.27
CA VAL A 19 -20.89 -1.11 14.63
C VAL A 19 -22.17 -1.73 14.08
N VAL A 20 -22.06 -2.90 13.47
CA VAL A 20 -23.22 -3.67 13.02
C VAL A 20 -23.99 -4.16 14.25
N GLU A 21 -25.26 -3.80 14.38
CA GLU A 21 -26.15 -4.38 15.39
C GLU A 21 -26.85 -5.63 14.88
N GLU A 22 -27.32 -5.59 13.64
CA GLU A 22 -28.07 -6.69 13.02
C GLU A 22 -27.67 -6.86 11.55
N GLY A 23 -27.74 -8.11 11.09
CA GLY A 23 -27.40 -8.48 9.72
C GLY A 23 -25.98 -9.02 9.56
N GLU A 24 -25.74 -9.55 8.36
CA GLU A 24 -24.48 -10.16 7.96
C GLU A 24 -24.27 -9.83 6.48
N SER A 25 -23.07 -9.38 6.12
CA SER A 25 -22.72 -8.99 4.74
C SER A 25 -21.21 -8.96 4.54
N GLU A 26 -20.79 -9.00 3.28
CA GLU A 26 -19.43 -8.67 2.85
C GLU A 26 -19.34 -7.16 2.60
N VAL A 27 -18.27 -6.52 3.08
CA VAL A 27 -18.02 -5.08 2.91
C VAL A 27 -16.71 -4.86 2.18
N ASP A 28 -16.76 -4.15 1.06
CA ASP A 28 -15.58 -3.72 0.31
C ASP A 28 -14.97 -2.48 0.99
N GLU A 29 -13.83 -2.70 1.65
CA GLU A 29 -13.03 -1.68 2.33
C GLU A 29 -11.83 -1.20 1.50
N SER A 30 -11.70 -1.62 0.23
CA SER A 30 -10.54 -1.36 -0.63
C SER A 30 -10.17 0.12 -0.73
N MET A 31 -11.18 1.01 -0.77
CA MET A 31 -10.99 2.46 -0.83
C MET A 31 -10.31 3.07 0.41
N VAL A 32 -10.31 2.36 1.55
CA VAL A 32 -9.76 2.85 2.83
C VAL A 32 -8.55 2.02 3.27
N THR A 33 -8.62 0.70 3.16
CA THR A 33 -7.56 -0.20 3.63
C THR A 33 -6.57 -0.58 2.53
N GLY A 34 -6.94 -0.44 1.25
CA GLY A 34 -6.15 -0.94 0.12
C GLY A 34 -6.24 -2.45 -0.09
N GLU A 35 -6.96 -3.18 0.78
CA GLU A 35 -7.17 -4.62 0.64
C GLU A 35 -8.24 -4.89 -0.43
N SER A 36 -7.89 -5.69 -1.45
CA SER A 36 -8.78 -5.95 -2.60
C SER A 36 -9.92 -6.92 -2.31
N LEU A 37 -9.86 -7.67 -1.21
CA LEU A 37 -10.87 -8.66 -0.86
C LEU A 37 -11.90 -8.06 0.10
N PRO A 38 -13.21 -8.21 -0.18
CA PRO A 38 -14.26 -7.84 0.75
C PRO A 38 -14.06 -8.53 2.11
N VAL A 39 -14.40 -7.80 3.17
CA VAL A 39 -14.28 -8.27 4.54
C VAL A 39 -15.65 -8.61 5.10
N HIS A 40 -15.75 -9.81 5.63
CA HIS A 40 -16.96 -10.30 6.26
C HIS A 40 -17.33 -9.51 7.53
N LYS A 41 -18.56 -9.02 7.61
CA LYS A 41 -19.10 -8.26 8.75
C LYS A 41 -20.41 -8.87 9.25
N ALA A 42 -20.43 -9.19 10.55
CA ALA A 42 -21.61 -9.66 11.28
C ALA A 42 -21.90 -8.76 12.49
N SER A 43 -22.96 -9.05 13.24
CA SER A 43 -23.29 -8.32 14.49
C SER A 43 -22.08 -8.18 15.42
N GLY A 44 -21.85 -6.97 15.91
CA GLY A 44 -20.69 -6.58 16.72
C GLY A 44 -19.46 -6.13 15.91
N ALA A 45 -19.42 -6.35 14.59
CA ALA A 45 -18.29 -5.93 13.76
C ALA A 45 -18.27 -4.41 13.53
N GLN A 46 -17.07 -3.83 13.49
CA GLN A 46 -16.88 -2.43 13.11
C GLN A 46 -16.93 -2.27 11.59
N VAL A 47 -17.59 -1.20 11.15
CA VAL A 47 -17.64 -0.78 9.75
C VAL A 47 -17.14 0.65 9.63
N VAL A 48 -16.43 0.91 8.54
CA VAL A 48 -15.84 2.22 8.25
C VAL A 48 -16.75 2.98 7.28
N GLY A 49 -16.91 4.29 7.47
CA GLY A 49 -17.63 5.13 6.54
C GLY A 49 -16.97 5.17 5.16
N ALA A 50 -17.79 5.39 4.13
CA ALA A 50 -17.45 5.43 2.71
C ALA A 50 -17.09 4.08 2.04
N THR A 51 -17.07 2.97 2.78
CA THR A 51 -16.95 1.60 2.23
C THR A 51 -18.27 1.14 1.61
N ILE A 52 -18.22 0.10 0.78
CA ILE A 52 -19.38 -0.38 0.02
C ILE A 52 -19.88 -1.69 0.64
N ASN A 53 -21.16 -1.72 1.01
CA ASN A 53 -21.82 -2.94 1.42
C ASN A 53 -22.19 -3.77 0.19
N ALA A 54 -21.74 -5.01 0.10
CA ALA A 54 -21.87 -5.79 -1.12
C ALA A 54 -23.23 -6.52 -1.18
N ASN A 55 -23.46 -7.55 -0.35
CA ASN A 55 -24.47 -8.57 -0.66
C ASN A 55 -25.66 -8.61 0.33
N GLY A 56 -25.41 -8.33 1.61
CA GLY A 56 -26.39 -8.44 2.70
C GLY A 56 -26.97 -7.09 3.16
N THR A 57 -28.00 -7.12 3.99
CA THR A 57 -28.54 -5.90 4.62
C THR A 57 -27.99 -5.77 6.04
N LEU A 58 -27.42 -4.60 6.35
CA LEU A 58 -26.85 -4.30 7.68
C LEU A 58 -27.65 -3.21 8.38
N ARG A 59 -27.86 -3.36 9.69
CA ARG A 59 -28.25 -2.26 10.58
C ARG A 59 -27.04 -1.82 11.37
N VAL A 60 -26.54 -0.63 11.09
CA VAL A 60 -25.29 -0.10 11.64
C VAL A 60 -25.61 1.01 12.64
N ARG A 61 -25.18 0.86 13.89
CA ARG A 61 -25.23 1.95 14.87
C ARG A 61 -24.03 2.88 14.67
N ALA A 62 -24.29 4.15 14.42
CA ALA A 62 -23.25 5.16 14.24
C ALA A 62 -22.43 5.35 15.51
N THR A 63 -21.10 5.23 15.42
CA THR A 63 -20.18 5.45 16.55
C THR A 63 -19.37 6.74 16.38
N LYS A 64 -18.98 7.09 15.15
CA LYS A 64 -18.28 8.34 14.83
C LYS A 64 -18.92 9.00 13.61
N VAL A 65 -19.14 10.30 13.68
CA VAL A 65 -19.80 11.07 12.61
C VAL A 65 -19.03 12.36 12.33
N GLY A 66 -19.12 12.88 11.11
CA GLY A 66 -18.45 14.13 10.73
C GLY A 66 -16.92 14.05 10.86
N ALA A 67 -16.34 14.98 11.62
CA ALA A 67 -14.89 15.12 11.77
C ALA A 67 -14.19 13.94 12.46
N ASP A 68 -14.94 13.12 13.21
CA ASP A 68 -14.38 11.98 13.94
C ASP A 68 -14.32 10.70 13.10
N THR A 69 -14.87 10.72 11.88
CA THR A 69 -14.81 9.55 10.97
C THR A 69 -13.38 9.26 10.53
N ALA A 70 -13.07 7.98 10.28
CA ALA A 70 -11.77 7.55 9.80
C ALA A 70 -11.35 8.30 8.53
N LEU A 71 -12.29 8.50 7.58
CA LEU A 71 -12.04 9.27 6.37
C LEU A 71 -11.71 10.73 6.67
N ALA A 72 -12.43 11.39 7.59
CA ALA A 72 -12.11 12.77 7.97
C ALA A 72 -10.73 12.89 8.64
N GLN A 73 -10.34 11.89 9.45
CA GLN A 73 -9.00 11.83 10.03
C GLN A 73 -7.93 11.62 8.96
N ILE A 74 -8.17 10.77 7.96
CA ILE A 74 -7.28 10.62 6.80
C ILE A 74 -7.14 11.94 6.04
N VAL A 75 -8.25 12.63 5.75
CA VAL A 75 -8.21 13.94 5.06
C VAL A 75 -7.40 14.95 5.87
N LYS A 76 -7.59 15.01 7.19
CA LYS A 76 -6.82 15.90 8.07
C LYS A 76 -5.32 15.59 8.04
N LEU A 77 -4.95 14.31 8.16
CA LEU A 77 -3.55 13.86 8.08
C LEU A 77 -2.91 14.16 6.73
N VAL A 78 -3.68 14.12 5.63
CA VAL A 78 -3.19 14.46 4.28
C VAL A 78 -3.08 15.97 4.07
N GLN A 79 -3.95 16.77 4.68
CA GLN A 79 -3.96 18.23 4.53
C GLN A 79 -2.90 18.94 5.38
N GLU A 80 -2.59 18.44 6.58
CA GLU A 80 -1.60 19.05 7.49
C GLU A 80 -0.20 19.26 6.82
N PRO A 81 0.33 18.32 6.01
CA PRO A 81 1.62 18.51 5.32
C PRO A 81 1.57 19.40 4.07
N GLN A 82 0.41 19.50 3.39
CA GLN A 82 0.27 20.18 2.08
C GLN A 82 0.40 21.71 2.18
N ASN A 83 0.12 22.30 3.35
CA ASN A 83 0.22 23.74 3.59
C ASN A 83 1.62 24.24 3.98
N SER A 84 2.65 23.41 3.84
CA SER A 84 4.01 23.77 4.21
C SER A 84 4.84 24.29 3.02
N LYS A 85 5.51 25.43 3.18
CA LYS A 85 6.45 25.97 2.19
C LYS A 85 7.61 25.00 1.97
N ALA A 86 8.03 24.84 0.71
CA ALA A 86 9.17 24.01 0.35
C ALA A 86 10.42 24.41 1.16
N PRO A 87 11.15 23.45 1.75
CA PRO A 87 12.31 23.76 2.56
C PRO A 87 13.45 24.42 1.77
N GLY A 88 13.57 24.15 0.45
CA GLY A 88 14.59 24.73 -0.43
C GLY A 88 14.32 26.19 -0.85
N GLN A 89 13.08 26.67 -0.77
CA GLN A 89 12.76 28.08 -1.02
C GLN A 89 13.23 29.01 0.11
N ARG A 90 13.34 28.50 1.35
CA ARG A 90 13.74 29.28 2.55
C ARG A 90 15.16 29.88 2.46
N PRO A 91 16.21 29.16 2.01
CA PRO A 91 17.54 29.74 1.85
C PRO A 91 17.61 30.78 0.72
N ALA A 92 16.85 30.59 -0.37
CA ALA A 92 16.80 31.56 -1.48
C ALA A 92 16.15 32.88 -1.04
N ASP A 93 15.00 32.82 -0.37
CA ASP A 93 14.32 34.00 0.20
C ASP A 93 15.22 34.74 1.21
N ARG A 94 15.95 33.98 2.04
CA ARG A 94 16.89 34.55 3.02
C ARG A 94 18.10 35.20 2.36
N ALA A 95 18.58 34.65 1.24
CA ALA A 95 19.66 35.25 0.46
C ALA A 95 19.20 36.54 -0.20
N ALA A 96 18.02 36.55 -0.82
CA ALA A 96 17.41 37.75 -1.40
C ALA A 96 17.25 38.86 -0.35
N PHE A 97 16.73 38.52 0.84
CA PHE A 97 16.60 39.48 1.94
C PHE A 97 17.95 40.07 2.35
N ARG A 98 19.00 39.26 2.55
CA ARG A 98 20.34 39.76 2.88
C ARG A 98 20.93 40.65 1.79
N LEU A 99 20.74 40.30 0.51
CA LEU A 99 21.26 41.07 -0.61
C LEU A 99 20.66 42.48 -0.68
N VAL A 100 19.38 42.64 -0.32
CA VAL A 100 18.75 43.97 -0.20
C VAL A 100 19.45 44.84 0.86
N PHE A 101 19.78 44.28 2.03
CA PHE A 101 20.54 45.05 3.05
C PHE A 101 21.94 45.41 2.57
N VAL A 102 22.63 44.49 1.90
CA VAL A 102 23.96 44.77 1.33
C VAL A 102 23.89 45.90 0.30
N ALA A 103 22.88 45.90 -0.58
CA ALA A 103 22.67 46.97 -1.55
C ALA A 103 22.44 48.33 -0.88
N LEU A 104 21.54 48.38 0.11
CA LEU A 104 21.20 49.62 0.81
C LEU A 104 22.38 50.18 1.63
N ILE A 105 23.09 49.31 2.35
CA ILE A 105 24.28 49.70 3.13
C ILE A 105 25.38 50.17 2.17
N GLY A 106 25.64 49.45 1.08
CA GLY A 106 26.62 49.84 0.07
C GLY A 106 26.31 51.20 -0.57
N GLY A 107 25.06 51.45 -0.92
CA GLY A 107 24.60 52.75 -1.43
C GLY A 107 24.76 53.88 -0.41
N ALA A 108 24.36 53.65 0.84
CA ALA A 108 24.50 54.63 1.92
C ALA A 108 25.97 54.96 2.23
N VAL A 109 26.84 53.96 2.28
CA VAL A 109 28.29 54.13 2.47
C VAL A 109 28.89 54.90 1.28
N THR A 110 28.48 54.57 0.05
CA THR A 110 28.94 55.29 -1.15
C THR A 110 28.58 56.76 -1.07
N LEU A 111 27.34 57.09 -0.68
CA LEU A 111 26.90 58.46 -0.48
C LEU A 111 27.70 59.17 0.63
N ALA A 112 27.87 58.51 1.78
CA ALA A 112 28.55 59.07 2.95
C ALA A 112 30.04 59.35 2.71
N VAL A 113 30.72 58.54 1.89
CA VAL A 113 32.15 58.72 1.56
C VAL A 113 32.35 59.75 0.45
N TRP A 114 31.54 59.73 -0.61
CA TRP A 114 31.75 60.61 -1.76
C TRP A 114 31.36 62.07 -1.49
N LEU A 115 30.42 62.33 -0.58
CA LEU A 115 30.01 63.68 -0.20
C LEU A 115 31.18 64.52 0.37
N PRO A 116 31.92 64.07 1.41
CA PRO A 116 33.05 64.82 1.94
C PRO A 116 34.33 64.65 1.12
N ALA A 117 34.54 63.49 0.46
CA ALA A 117 35.85 63.17 -0.13
C ALA A 117 36.13 63.83 -1.49
N THR A 118 35.11 64.37 -2.18
CA THR A 118 35.26 64.68 -3.62
C THR A 118 34.85 66.09 -4.03
N GLU A 119 34.38 66.94 -3.10
CA GLU A 119 33.81 68.29 -3.37
C GLU A 119 32.77 68.33 -4.52
N ARG A 120 32.24 67.17 -4.91
CA ARG A 120 31.33 67.05 -6.06
C ARG A 120 29.91 67.42 -5.67
N PRO A 121 29.12 67.98 -6.60
CA PRO A 121 27.73 68.30 -6.33
C PRO A 121 26.94 67.04 -5.93
N LEU A 122 25.98 67.22 -5.02
CA LEU A 122 25.12 66.16 -4.45
C LEU A 122 24.58 65.18 -5.51
N GLY A 123 24.23 65.70 -6.69
CA GLY A 123 23.73 64.88 -7.81
C GLY A 123 24.71 63.80 -8.28
N ALA A 124 26.02 64.08 -8.27
CA ALA A 124 27.04 63.09 -8.68
C ALA A 124 27.19 61.98 -7.63
N ALA A 125 27.17 62.32 -6.34
CA ALA A 125 27.24 61.32 -5.26
C ALA A 125 25.98 60.44 -5.20
N MET A 126 24.81 61.03 -5.43
CA MET A 126 23.55 60.28 -5.57
C MET A 126 23.57 59.33 -6.77
N LEU A 127 24.11 59.75 -7.91
CA LEU A 127 24.23 58.90 -9.09
C LEU A 127 25.09 57.66 -8.80
N PHE A 128 26.22 57.81 -8.08
CA PHE A 128 27.05 56.68 -7.69
C PHE A 128 26.37 55.76 -6.68
N ALA A 129 25.67 56.33 -5.67
CA ALA A 129 24.91 55.53 -4.71
C ALA A 129 23.80 54.70 -5.37
N ILE A 130 23.04 55.29 -6.30
CA ILE A 130 22.00 54.59 -7.06
C ILE A 130 22.62 53.50 -7.93
N THR A 131 23.73 53.80 -8.62
CA THR A 131 24.45 52.82 -9.45
C THR A 131 24.86 51.59 -8.64
N VAL A 132 25.38 51.79 -7.42
CA VAL A 132 25.76 50.68 -6.52
C VAL A 132 24.54 49.84 -6.12
N VAL A 133 23.42 50.47 -5.77
CA VAL A 133 22.19 49.76 -5.40
C VAL A 133 21.66 48.95 -6.59
N VAL A 134 21.59 49.53 -7.79
CA VAL A 134 21.08 48.88 -9.01
C VAL A 134 21.94 47.68 -9.41
N ILE A 135 23.27 47.82 -9.40
CA ILE A 135 24.19 46.72 -9.74
C ILE A 135 24.10 45.57 -8.73
N THR A 136 23.71 45.86 -7.48
CA THR A 136 23.57 44.84 -6.42
C THR A 136 22.23 44.10 -6.47
N CYS A 137 21.26 44.54 -7.29
CA CYS A 137 19.95 43.90 -7.38
C CYS A 137 20.07 42.50 -8.06
N PRO A 138 19.68 41.41 -7.39
CA PRO A 138 19.88 40.06 -7.91
C PRO A 138 18.70 39.57 -8.77
N ASP A 139 18.39 40.27 -9.87
CA ASP A 139 17.21 39.98 -10.72
C ASP A 139 17.18 38.53 -11.22
N ALA A 140 18.35 37.97 -11.54
CA ALA A 140 18.49 36.59 -12.01
C ALA A 140 18.19 35.53 -10.93
N LEU A 141 18.39 35.87 -9.65
CA LEU A 141 18.18 34.93 -8.54
C LEU A 141 16.70 34.58 -8.37
N GLY A 142 15.81 35.55 -8.60
CA GLY A 142 14.36 35.35 -8.50
C GLY A 142 13.78 34.40 -9.56
N LEU A 143 14.45 34.28 -10.72
CA LEU A 143 14.00 33.41 -11.82
C LEU A 143 14.67 32.04 -11.84
N ALA A 144 15.79 31.87 -11.14
CA ALA A 144 16.56 30.62 -11.15
C ALA A 144 15.73 29.43 -10.65
N THR A 145 15.07 29.56 -9.50
CA THR A 145 14.30 28.48 -8.87
C THR A 145 13.06 28.06 -9.68
N PRO A 146 12.17 28.99 -10.13
CA PRO A 146 11.03 28.63 -10.97
C PRO A 146 11.43 27.96 -12.28
N THR A 147 12.51 28.43 -12.91
CA THR A 147 13.00 27.87 -14.17
C THR A 147 13.53 26.44 -13.97
N ALA A 148 14.30 26.21 -12.90
CA ALA A 148 14.80 24.88 -12.56
C ALA A 148 13.66 23.89 -12.25
N ILE A 149 12.65 24.33 -11.49
CA ILE A 149 11.47 23.51 -11.18
C ILE A 149 10.67 23.16 -12.45
N MET A 150 10.45 24.14 -13.32
CA MET A 150 9.70 23.95 -14.57
C MET A 150 10.41 22.95 -15.49
N VAL A 151 11.72 23.11 -15.70
CA VAL A 151 12.52 22.18 -16.51
C VAL A 151 12.59 20.80 -15.86
N GLY A 152 12.82 20.74 -14.54
CA GLY A 152 12.89 19.49 -13.78
C GLY A 152 11.58 18.69 -13.84
N THR A 153 10.44 19.36 -13.68
CA THR A 153 9.12 18.74 -13.80
C THR A 153 8.87 18.23 -15.22
N GLY A 154 9.25 19.01 -16.24
CA GLY A 154 9.15 18.58 -17.65
C GLY A 154 10.01 17.36 -17.97
N LEU A 155 11.22 17.29 -17.42
CA LEU A 155 12.10 16.12 -17.55
C LEU A 155 11.55 14.90 -16.81
N GLY A 156 10.96 15.09 -15.63
CA GLY A 156 10.28 14.03 -14.87
C GLY A 156 9.11 13.44 -15.66
N ALA A 157 8.26 14.29 -16.21
CA ALA A 157 7.10 13.87 -17.02
C ALA A 157 7.53 13.04 -18.24
N LYS A 158 8.61 13.43 -18.94
CA LYS A 158 9.19 12.65 -20.05
C LYS A 158 9.69 11.26 -19.63
N ARG A 159 9.90 11.03 -18.34
CA ARG A 159 10.32 9.75 -17.74
C ARG A 159 9.20 9.04 -16.99
N GLY A 160 7.95 9.50 -17.12
CA GLY A 160 6.79 8.92 -16.44
C GLY A 160 6.66 9.28 -14.96
N VAL A 161 7.38 10.29 -14.48
CA VAL A 161 7.30 10.77 -13.09
C VAL A 161 6.58 12.11 -13.05
N LEU A 162 5.39 12.14 -12.43
CA LEU A 162 4.59 13.35 -12.32
C LEU A 162 4.73 13.99 -10.93
N PHE A 163 5.39 15.13 -10.85
CA PHE A 163 5.47 15.93 -9.63
C PHE A 163 4.24 16.84 -9.53
N LYS A 164 3.41 16.64 -8.50
CA LYS A 164 2.20 17.46 -8.27
C LYS A 164 2.50 18.90 -7.83
N ASN A 165 3.65 19.12 -7.19
CA ASN A 165 4.09 20.45 -6.73
C ASN A 165 5.62 20.53 -6.65
N ALA A 166 6.13 21.76 -6.58
CA ALA A 166 7.57 22.05 -6.46
C ALA A 166 8.21 21.44 -5.20
N VAL A 167 7.45 21.42 -4.09
CA VAL A 167 7.89 20.86 -2.80
C VAL A 167 8.27 19.38 -2.96
N ALA A 168 7.45 18.61 -3.68
CA ALA A 168 7.68 17.19 -3.92
C ALA A 168 8.94 16.95 -4.77
N LEU A 169 9.19 17.80 -5.76
CA LEU A 169 10.42 17.73 -6.57
C LEU A 169 11.66 18.00 -5.72
N GLU A 170 11.65 19.05 -4.88
CA GLU A 170 12.78 19.35 -3.98
C GLU A 170 12.97 18.26 -2.92
N ALA A 171 11.88 17.81 -2.29
CA ALA A 171 11.95 16.77 -1.27
C ALA A 171 12.45 15.43 -1.82
N SER A 172 12.16 15.13 -3.10
CA SER A 172 12.61 13.90 -3.75
C SER A 172 14.12 13.74 -3.75
N ALA A 173 14.87 14.85 -3.80
CA ALA A 173 16.33 14.84 -3.77
C ALA A 173 16.91 14.39 -2.41
N GLY A 174 16.13 14.48 -1.33
CA GLY A 174 16.54 14.11 0.02
C GLY A 174 15.97 12.77 0.51
N ILE A 175 15.27 12.01 -0.34
CA ILE A 175 14.67 10.72 0.04
C ILE A 175 15.78 9.69 0.29
N GLN A 176 15.79 9.13 1.50
CA GLN A 176 16.72 8.07 1.91
C GLN A 176 16.03 6.71 2.06
N VAL A 177 14.72 6.72 2.35
CA VAL A 177 13.93 5.53 2.59
C VAL A 177 12.66 5.63 1.77
N VAL A 178 12.35 4.56 1.03
CA VAL A 178 11.10 4.41 0.28
C VAL A 178 10.33 3.27 0.91
N VAL A 179 9.13 3.58 1.42
CA VAL A 179 8.17 2.57 1.86
C VAL A 179 7.15 2.42 0.73
N MET A 180 7.00 1.21 0.22
CA MET A 180 6.08 0.91 -0.86
C MET A 180 4.85 0.20 -0.31
N ASP A 181 3.69 0.60 -0.78
CA ASP A 181 2.49 -0.20 -0.61
C ASP A 181 2.62 -1.50 -1.40
N LYS A 182 1.96 -2.57 -0.97
CA LYS A 182 2.04 -3.87 -1.66
C LYS A 182 1.05 -3.89 -2.83
N THR A 183 -0.22 -3.84 -2.48
CA THR A 183 -1.33 -4.07 -3.40
C THR A 183 -1.43 -2.91 -4.40
N GLY A 184 -1.39 -3.23 -5.69
CA GLY A 184 -1.46 -2.22 -6.76
C GLY A 184 -0.21 -1.34 -6.95
N THR A 185 0.82 -1.48 -6.10
CA THR A 185 2.12 -0.78 -6.25
C THR A 185 3.26 -1.74 -6.53
N LEU A 186 3.45 -2.78 -5.72
CA LEU A 186 4.41 -3.86 -5.97
C LEU A 186 3.80 -4.97 -6.83
N THR A 187 2.50 -5.16 -6.68
CA THR A 187 1.73 -6.19 -7.37
C THR A 187 0.83 -5.59 -8.45
N LYS A 188 0.15 -6.43 -9.23
CA LYS A 188 -0.81 -5.98 -10.24
C LYS A 188 -2.14 -5.52 -9.62
N GLY A 189 -2.44 -5.93 -8.38
CA GLY A 189 -3.74 -5.71 -7.77
C GLY A 189 -4.81 -6.67 -8.31
N GLU A 190 -4.39 -7.74 -8.99
CA GLU A 190 -5.29 -8.73 -9.59
C GLU A 190 -4.91 -10.13 -9.09
N PRO A 191 -5.82 -10.83 -8.40
CA PRO A 191 -5.55 -12.19 -7.94
C PRO A 191 -5.36 -13.13 -9.14
N GLU A 192 -4.26 -13.89 -9.14
CA GLU A 192 -3.98 -14.91 -10.14
C GLU A 192 -3.78 -16.26 -9.44
N VAL A 193 -4.32 -17.34 -10.03
CA VAL A 193 -4.04 -18.69 -9.56
C VAL A 193 -2.60 -19.05 -9.90
N THR A 194 -1.78 -19.29 -8.88
CA THR A 194 -0.36 -19.63 -9.03
C THR A 194 -0.12 -21.14 -8.93
N ASP A 195 -0.97 -21.85 -8.18
CA ASP A 195 -0.77 -23.25 -7.87
C ASP A 195 -2.11 -23.99 -7.90
N VAL A 196 -2.12 -25.18 -8.52
CA VAL A 196 -3.23 -26.13 -8.46
C VAL A 196 -2.62 -27.44 -7.95
N VAL A 197 -3.13 -27.94 -6.83
CA VAL A 197 -2.67 -29.20 -6.22
C VAL A 197 -3.86 -30.11 -6.05
N THR A 198 -3.93 -31.19 -6.81
CA THR A 198 -5.01 -32.18 -6.68
C THR A 198 -4.65 -33.29 -5.70
N ALA A 199 -5.67 -33.93 -5.14
CA ALA A 199 -5.51 -35.15 -4.38
C ALA A 199 -5.04 -36.31 -5.28
N PRO A 200 -4.34 -37.32 -4.74
CA PRO A 200 -3.92 -38.49 -5.51
C PRO A 200 -5.11 -39.17 -6.21
N GLY A 201 -5.01 -39.38 -7.52
CA GLY A 201 -6.07 -40.02 -8.32
C GLY A 201 -7.14 -39.06 -8.84
N THR A 202 -7.06 -37.76 -8.54
CA THR A 202 -7.93 -36.73 -9.11
C THR A 202 -7.29 -36.11 -10.35
N ASP A 203 -8.01 -36.15 -11.48
CA ASP A 203 -7.60 -35.47 -12.72
C ASP A 203 -7.70 -33.94 -12.56
N GLU A 204 -6.64 -33.22 -12.93
CA GLU A 204 -6.56 -31.75 -12.77
C GLU A 204 -7.58 -31.03 -13.64
N ALA A 205 -7.82 -31.50 -14.87
CA ALA A 205 -8.74 -30.83 -15.78
C ALA A 205 -10.19 -31.00 -15.31
N GLU A 206 -10.56 -32.20 -14.85
CA GLU A 206 -11.88 -32.47 -14.27
C GLU A 206 -12.08 -31.70 -12.95
N PHE A 207 -11.07 -31.67 -12.09
CA PHE A 207 -11.10 -30.88 -10.86
C PHE A 207 -11.35 -29.40 -11.14
N LEU A 208 -10.56 -28.79 -12.03
CA LEU A 208 -10.72 -27.38 -12.40
C LEU A 208 -12.07 -27.12 -13.06
N ARG A 209 -12.57 -28.06 -13.87
CA ARG A 209 -13.90 -27.96 -14.50
C ARG A 209 -15.02 -27.86 -13.47
N LEU A 210 -15.01 -28.74 -12.47
CA LEU A 210 -16.03 -28.78 -11.42
C LEU A 210 -15.94 -27.54 -10.52
N VAL A 211 -14.73 -27.15 -10.11
CA VAL A 211 -14.52 -25.96 -9.27
C VAL A 211 -14.92 -24.68 -10.00
N ALA A 212 -14.51 -24.51 -11.27
CA ALA A 212 -14.87 -23.33 -12.06
C ALA A 212 -16.38 -23.19 -12.26
N ALA A 213 -17.12 -24.30 -12.36
CA ALA A 213 -18.58 -24.25 -12.44
C ALA A 213 -19.22 -23.67 -11.18
N VAL A 214 -18.69 -23.99 -9.99
CA VAL A 214 -19.15 -23.38 -8.73
C VAL A 214 -18.76 -21.90 -8.67
N GLU A 215 -17.50 -21.59 -8.99
CA GLU A 215 -16.97 -20.23 -8.86
C GLU A 215 -17.57 -19.26 -9.90
N ARG A 216 -18.10 -19.72 -11.04
CA ARG A 216 -18.84 -18.88 -12.00
C ARG A 216 -20.11 -18.26 -11.42
N GLU A 217 -20.69 -18.85 -10.39
CA GLU A 217 -21.89 -18.32 -9.70
C GLU A 217 -21.51 -17.33 -8.58
N SER A 218 -20.22 -17.14 -8.30
CA SER A 218 -19.69 -16.29 -7.24
C SER A 218 -19.17 -14.96 -7.80
N GLU A 219 -19.54 -13.85 -7.16
CA GLU A 219 -19.03 -12.51 -7.51
C GLU A 219 -17.69 -12.17 -6.82
N HIS A 220 -17.09 -13.13 -6.11
CA HIS A 220 -15.87 -12.88 -5.35
C HIS A 220 -14.63 -12.76 -6.25
N PRO A 221 -13.70 -11.80 -6.04
CA PRO A 221 -12.52 -11.64 -6.90
C PRO A 221 -11.63 -12.90 -7.02
N LEU A 222 -11.57 -13.71 -5.95
CA LEU A 222 -10.88 -15.01 -6.00
C LEU A 222 -11.58 -16.02 -6.92
N ALA A 223 -12.90 -15.99 -6.97
CA ALA A 223 -13.69 -16.84 -7.86
C ALA A 223 -13.39 -16.51 -9.31
N GLU A 224 -13.39 -15.22 -9.66
CA GLU A 224 -13.03 -14.73 -10.99
C GLU A 224 -11.62 -15.18 -11.40
N ALA A 225 -10.65 -15.13 -10.48
CA ALA A 225 -9.30 -15.62 -10.73
C ALA A 225 -9.27 -17.13 -11.08
N VAL A 226 -10.07 -17.94 -10.39
CA VAL A 226 -10.18 -19.38 -10.64
C VAL A 226 -10.86 -19.65 -11.99
N VAL A 227 -11.95 -18.96 -12.29
CA VAL A 227 -12.66 -19.09 -13.58
C VAL A 227 -11.76 -18.71 -14.74
N ARG A 228 -11.05 -17.58 -14.65
CA ARG A 228 -10.08 -17.13 -15.66
C ARG A 228 -8.97 -18.15 -15.88
N HIS A 229 -8.47 -18.77 -14.81
CA HIS A 229 -7.43 -19.80 -14.89
C HIS A 229 -7.91 -21.10 -15.56
N ALA A 230 -9.16 -21.49 -15.27
CA ALA A 230 -9.81 -22.65 -15.87
C ALA A 230 -10.08 -22.42 -17.37
N ASP A 231 -10.64 -21.26 -17.73
CA ASP A 231 -10.93 -20.90 -19.11
C ASP A 231 -9.64 -20.83 -19.97
N ALA A 232 -8.53 -20.34 -19.40
CA ALA A 232 -7.23 -20.32 -20.08
C ALA A 232 -6.66 -21.73 -20.38
N ARG A 233 -7.08 -22.76 -19.64
CA ARG A 233 -6.76 -24.17 -19.90
C ARG A 233 -7.77 -24.87 -20.82
N ALA A 234 -8.78 -24.15 -21.29
CA ALA A 234 -9.85 -24.70 -22.11
C ALA A 234 -10.54 -25.93 -21.49
N VAL A 235 -10.74 -25.91 -20.17
CA VAL A 235 -11.54 -26.97 -19.51
C VAL A 235 -12.98 -26.90 -20.00
N GLY A 236 -13.62 -28.07 -20.17
CA GLY A 236 -14.96 -28.16 -20.75
C GLY A 236 -16.02 -27.38 -19.95
N PRO A 237 -17.15 -27.01 -20.56
CA PRO A 237 -18.22 -26.33 -19.83
C PRO A 237 -18.86 -27.28 -18.80
N ALA A 238 -19.23 -26.72 -17.65
CA ALA A 238 -19.99 -27.37 -16.60
C ALA A 238 -20.91 -26.31 -15.96
N SER A 239 -22.07 -26.74 -15.46
CA SER A 239 -23.07 -25.85 -14.86
C SER A 239 -23.35 -26.29 -13.43
N ALA A 240 -23.28 -25.33 -12.52
CA ALA A 240 -23.65 -25.51 -11.13
C ALA A 240 -25.18 -25.40 -10.95
N ARG A 241 -25.73 -26.28 -10.13
CA ARG A 241 -27.11 -26.22 -9.63
C ARG A 241 -27.10 -26.13 -8.11
N HIS A 242 -28.15 -25.57 -7.53
CA HIS A 242 -28.26 -25.41 -6.07
C HIS A 242 -27.05 -24.69 -5.44
N PHE A 243 -26.62 -23.60 -6.08
CA PHE A 243 -25.54 -22.77 -5.55
C PHE A 243 -25.96 -22.13 -4.22
N GLU A 244 -25.12 -22.30 -3.21
CA GLU A 244 -25.21 -21.66 -1.90
C GLU A 244 -23.89 -20.93 -1.63
N ASN A 245 -23.96 -19.61 -1.54
CA ASN A 245 -22.87 -18.80 -1.00
C ASN A 245 -22.94 -18.86 0.53
N VAL A 246 -21.83 -19.24 1.16
CA VAL A 246 -21.63 -19.25 2.60
C VAL A 246 -20.72 -18.08 3.00
N PRO A 247 -21.29 -16.95 3.45
CA PRO A 247 -20.53 -15.74 3.77
C PRO A 247 -19.33 -16.01 4.70
N GLY A 248 -18.19 -15.40 4.40
CA GLY A 248 -16.95 -15.60 5.15
C GLY A 248 -16.34 -17.02 5.13
N HIS A 249 -16.91 -17.96 4.36
CA HIS A 249 -16.47 -19.36 4.29
C HIS A 249 -16.16 -19.81 2.86
N GLY A 250 -17.04 -19.54 1.90
CA GLY A 250 -16.90 -19.95 0.49
C GLY A 250 -18.26 -20.28 -0.12
N SER A 251 -18.29 -21.21 -1.07
CA SER A 251 -19.48 -21.55 -1.83
C SER A 251 -19.64 -23.07 -1.98
N THR A 252 -20.89 -23.53 -2.11
CA THR A 252 -21.19 -24.93 -2.42
C THR A 252 -22.20 -25.01 -3.57
N ALA A 253 -22.13 -26.06 -4.38
CA ALA A 253 -23.11 -26.33 -5.41
C ALA A 253 -23.08 -27.81 -5.84
N VAL A 254 -24.00 -28.20 -6.71
CA VAL A 254 -24.03 -29.51 -7.37
C VAL A 254 -23.65 -29.35 -8.83
N VAL A 255 -22.56 -29.99 -9.26
CA VAL A 255 -22.05 -29.95 -10.64
C VAL A 255 -22.00 -31.38 -11.16
N ASP A 256 -22.70 -31.65 -12.26
CA ASP A 256 -22.82 -32.99 -12.88
C ASP A 256 -23.23 -34.13 -11.92
N GLY A 257 -23.95 -33.79 -10.85
CA GLY A 257 -24.41 -34.74 -9.83
C GLY A 257 -23.49 -34.85 -8.62
N ASN A 258 -22.28 -34.30 -8.68
CA ASN A 258 -21.33 -34.26 -7.57
C ASN A 258 -21.56 -33.03 -6.71
N ARG A 259 -21.49 -33.17 -5.38
CA ARG A 259 -21.56 -32.03 -4.46
C ARG A 259 -20.18 -31.43 -4.31
N VAL A 260 -20.01 -30.19 -4.77
CA VAL A 260 -18.74 -29.47 -4.79
C VAL A 260 -18.79 -28.33 -3.76
N ALA A 261 -17.78 -28.27 -2.89
CA ALA A 261 -17.61 -27.18 -1.93
C ALA A 261 -16.25 -26.52 -2.16
N VAL A 262 -16.22 -25.20 -2.26
CA VAL A 262 -15.03 -24.42 -2.58
C VAL A 262 -14.92 -23.27 -1.59
N GLY A 263 -13.85 -23.22 -0.79
CA GLY A 263 -13.74 -22.18 0.23
C GLY A 263 -12.54 -22.32 1.17
N ASN A 264 -12.62 -21.67 2.31
CA ASN A 264 -11.57 -21.68 3.32
C ASN A 264 -11.68 -22.89 4.26
N ARG A 265 -10.75 -22.97 5.24
CA ARG A 265 -10.72 -24.05 6.23
C ARG A 265 -12.01 -24.19 7.03
N ARG A 266 -12.73 -23.10 7.29
CA ARG A 266 -13.99 -23.15 8.05
C ARG A 266 -15.09 -23.84 7.23
N LEU A 267 -15.14 -23.62 5.92
CA LEU A 267 -16.06 -24.35 5.04
C LEU A 267 -15.73 -25.85 5.03
N ALA A 268 -14.45 -26.20 4.86
CA ALA A 268 -14.02 -27.60 4.87
C ALA A 268 -14.42 -28.32 6.18
N LEU A 269 -14.26 -27.65 7.33
CA LEU A 269 -14.70 -28.19 8.62
C LEU A 269 -16.23 -28.32 8.72
N ARG A 270 -17.00 -27.33 8.22
CA ARG A 270 -18.48 -27.39 8.19
C ARG A 270 -18.97 -28.58 7.37
N GLU A 271 -18.31 -28.87 6.26
CA GLU A 271 -18.65 -29.96 5.34
C GLU A 271 -18.06 -31.32 5.77
N GLY A 272 -17.36 -31.38 6.91
CA GLY A 272 -16.76 -32.61 7.43
C GLY A 272 -15.60 -33.15 6.58
N VAL A 273 -14.94 -32.28 5.82
CA VAL A 273 -13.87 -32.64 4.89
C VAL A 273 -12.54 -32.79 5.63
N ASP A 274 -11.94 -33.98 5.57
CA ASP A 274 -10.55 -34.20 5.97
C ASP A 274 -9.60 -33.89 4.81
N LEU A 275 -8.58 -33.08 5.07
CA LEU A 275 -7.57 -32.68 4.09
C LEU A 275 -6.52 -33.78 3.86
N GLY A 276 -6.33 -34.70 4.82
CA GLY A 276 -5.34 -35.77 4.74
C GLY A 276 -3.97 -35.29 4.19
N PRO A 277 -3.47 -35.84 3.06
CA PRO A 277 -2.16 -35.49 2.50
C PRO A 277 -2.07 -34.05 1.96
N LEU A 278 -3.19 -33.38 1.71
CA LEU A 278 -3.20 -31.99 1.26
C LEU A 278 -2.96 -31.00 2.41
N ALA A 279 -3.04 -31.44 3.67
CA ALA A 279 -2.85 -30.56 4.83
C ALA A 279 -1.46 -29.90 4.86
N ASP A 280 -0.41 -30.68 4.59
CA ASP A 280 0.98 -30.20 4.57
C ASP A 280 1.21 -29.23 3.41
N ARG A 281 0.70 -29.58 2.22
CA ARG A 281 0.86 -28.72 1.04
C ARG A 281 0.08 -27.40 1.18
N ARG A 282 -1.08 -27.43 1.84
CA ARG A 282 -1.85 -26.23 2.19
C ARG A 282 -1.05 -25.32 3.13
N ALA A 283 -0.38 -25.89 4.12
CA ALA A 283 0.45 -25.12 5.06
C ALA A 283 1.62 -24.46 4.33
N GLU A 284 2.34 -25.21 3.47
CA GLU A 284 3.45 -24.68 2.68
C GLU A 284 3.01 -23.52 1.77
N LEU A 285 1.88 -23.67 1.06
CA LEU A 285 1.36 -22.60 0.21
C LEU A 285 0.99 -21.36 1.04
N ALA A 286 0.35 -21.54 2.19
CA ALA A 286 0.00 -20.44 3.09
C ALA A 286 1.23 -19.73 3.66
N ASP A 287 2.28 -20.47 4.04
CA ASP A 287 3.53 -19.93 4.58
C ASP A 287 4.28 -19.08 3.55
N THR A 288 4.08 -19.35 2.26
CA THR A 288 4.61 -18.52 1.17
C THR A 288 3.74 -17.30 0.83
N GLY A 289 2.73 -16.99 1.63
CA GLY A 289 1.88 -15.80 1.49
C GLY A 289 0.76 -15.93 0.46
N ARG A 290 0.42 -17.15 0.02
CA ARG A 290 -0.69 -17.40 -0.89
C ARG A 290 -1.99 -17.56 -0.13
N THR A 291 -3.08 -17.05 -0.70
CA THR A 291 -4.43 -17.38 -0.26
C THR A 291 -4.78 -18.77 -0.79
N VAL A 292 -5.02 -19.73 0.10
CA VAL A 292 -5.29 -21.12 -0.28
C VAL A 292 -6.78 -21.43 -0.18
N VAL A 293 -7.40 -21.71 -1.32
CA VAL A 293 -8.78 -22.18 -1.44
C VAL A 293 -8.77 -23.71 -1.45
N ILE A 294 -9.62 -24.31 -0.63
CA ILE A 294 -9.83 -25.75 -0.53
C ILE A 294 -11.06 -26.10 -1.35
N ALA A 295 -10.94 -27.10 -2.21
CA ALA A 295 -12.05 -27.65 -2.95
C ALA A 295 -12.29 -29.11 -2.58
N ALA A 296 -13.53 -29.44 -2.28
CA ALA A 296 -13.99 -30.76 -1.93
C ALA A 296 -15.08 -31.22 -2.90
N ILE A 297 -15.05 -32.51 -3.24
CA ILE A 297 -16.03 -33.18 -4.11
C ILE A 297 -16.58 -34.37 -3.35
N ASP A 298 -17.90 -34.44 -3.21
CA ASP A 298 -18.63 -35.51 -2.49
C ASP A 298 -18.11 -35.76 -1.07
N GLY A 299 -17.74 -34.67 -0.37
CA GLY A 299 -17.24 -34.71 1.01
C GLY A 299 -15.77 -35.11 1.17
N GLN A 300 -15.04 -35.31 0.07
CA GLN A 300 -13.61 -35.61 0.07
C GLN A 300 -12.80 -34.40 -0.43
N ALA A 301 -11.64 -34.13 0.18
CA ALA A 301 -10.76 -33.06 -0.29
C ALA A 301 -10.19 -33.44 -1.67
N ALA A 302 -10.61 -32.72 -2.72
CA ALA A 302 -10.23 -33.01 -4.10
C ALA A 302 -9.00 -32.20 -4.54
N GLY A 303 -8.78 -31.02 -3.96
CA GLY A 303 -7.60 -30.22 -4.27
C GLY A 303 -7.53 -28.89 -3.54
N LEU A 304 -6.42 -28.20 -3.78
CA LEU A 304 -6.10 -26.87 -3.29
C LEU A 304 -5.81 -25.95 -4.48
N ILE A 305 -6.26 -24.71 -4.38
CA ILE A 305 -5.93 -23.65 -5.32
C ILE A 305 -5.20 -22.54 -4.56
N GLY A 306 -3.93 -22.34 -4.89
CA GLY A 306 -3.13 -21.24 -4.39
C GLY A 306 -3.33 -20.00 -5.26
N ILE A 307 -3.76 -18.91 -4.65
CA ILE A 307 -4.01 -17.62 -5.30
C ILE A 307 -3.05 -16.60 -4.70
N ALA A 308 -2.37 -15.84 -5.54
CA ALA A 308 -1.56 -14.72 -5.13
C ALA A 308 -1.71 -13.56 -6.11
N ASP A 309 -1.46 -12.35 -5.63
CA ASP A 309 -1.35 -11.19 -6.50
C ASP A 309 0.06 -11.16 -7.09
N ALA A 310 0.14 -11.27 -8.42
CA ALA A 310 1.40 -11.36 -9.13
C ALA A 310 2.18 -10.05 -8.99
N GLU A 311 3.51 -10.16 -8.84
CA GLU A 311 4.39 -8.99 -8.90
C GLU A 311 4.24 -8.29 -10.25
N ASN A 312 4.19 -6.96 -10.24
CA ASN A 312 4.16 -6.21 -11.50
C ASN A 312 5.56 -6.16 -12.16
N THR A 313 5.57 -6.07 -13.49
CA THR A 313 6.80 -6.09 -14.29
C THR A 313 7.83 -5.03 -13.88
N PRO A 314 7.45 -3.77 -13.55
CA PRO A 314 8.40 -2.78 -13.05
C PRO A 314 9.06 -3.18 -11.73
N THR A 315 8.31 -3.75 -10.79
CA THR A 315 8.82 -4.20 -9.48
C THR A 315 9.84 -5.31 -9.62
N ALA A 316 9.53 -6.32 -10.46
CA ALA A 316 10.47 -7.40 -10.76
C ALA A 316 11.80 -6.88 -11.33
N ARG A 317 11.75 -5.86 -12.21
CA ARG A 317 12.95 -5.21 -12.77
C ARG A 317 13.71 -4.37 -11.75
N CYS A 318 13.01 -3.68 -10.83
CA CYS A 318 13.65 -2.88 -9.78
C CYS A 318 14.39 -3.78 -8.79
N ARG A 319 13.78 -4.88 -8.35
CA ARG A 319 14.42 -5.87 -7.47
C ARG A 319 15.72 -6.40 -8.06
N ALA A 320 15.75 -6.68 -9.36
CA ALA A 320 16.96 -7.18 -10.04
C ALA A 320 18.12 -6.16 -10.07
N ARG A 321 17.87 -4.88 -9.76
CA ARG A 321 18.86 -3.79 -9.80
C ARG A 321 19.28 -3.28 -8.42
N LEU A 322 18.55 -3.62 -7.36
CA LEU A 322 18.87 -3.22 -5.99
C LEU A 322 19.80 -4.25 -5.32
N PRO A 323 20.83 -3.81 -4.57
CA PRO A 323 21.62 -4.71 -3.74
C PRO A 323 20.73 -5.43 -2.70
N PRO A 324 21.00 -6.70 -2.37
CA PRO A 324 20.15 -7.48 -1.45
C PRO A 324 20.06 -6.90 -0.03
N ASP A 325 21.03 -6.07 0.38
CA ASP A 325 21.09 -5.47 1.72
C ASP A 325 20.17 -4.25 1.89
N ASP A 326 19.65 -3.67 0.80
CA ASP A 326 18.82 -2.46 0.82
C ASP A 326 17.31 -2.74 0.91
N VAL A 327 16.90 -4.01 0.91
CA VAL A 327 15.48 -4.42 0.99
C VAL A 327 15.17 -5.00 2.37
N ALA A 328 15.02 -4.11 3.36
CA ALA A 328 14.61 -4.51 4.71
C ALA A 328 13.07 -4.42 4.86
N SER A 329 12.38 -5.55 4.66
CA SER A 329 10.98 -5.70 5.07
C SER A 329 10.86 -5.88 6.59
N ARG A 330 9.98 -5.12 7.24
CA ARG A 330 9.55 -5.36 8.64
C ARG A 330 8.36 -6.33 8.75
N ASP A 331 7.77 -6.72 7.62
CA ASP A 331 6.69 -7.69 7.56
C ASP A 331 7.26 -9.11 7.32
N PRO A 332 7.03 -10.08 8.23
CA PRO A 332 7.46 -11.47 8.03
C PRO A 332 6.90 -12.11 6.74
N ALA A 333 5.78 -11.63 6.20
CA ALA A 333 5.22 -12.09 4.92
C ALA A 333 5.97 -11.55 3.68
N CYS A 334 6.80 -10.52 3.84
CA CYS A 334 7.63 -9.94 2.76
C CYS A 334 9.10 -10.38 2.84
N ARG A 335 9.44 -11.38 3.67
CA ARG A 335 10.69 -12.12 3.48
C ARG A 335 10.57 -12.94 2.20
N ILE A 336 11.19 -12.45 1.14
CA ILE A 336 11.28 -13.19 -0.12
C ILE A 336 12.11 -14.46 0.15
N PRO A 337 11.54 -15.67 0.00
CA PRO A 337 12.27 -16.91 0.20
C PRO A 337 13.26 -17.07 -0.97
N GLY A 338 14.56 -17.18 -0.67
CA GLY A 338 15.58 -17.44 -1.69
C GLY A 338 16.94 -16.76 -1.49
N ALA A 339 17.04 -15.75 -0.62
CA ALA A 339 18.34 -15.21 -0.21
C ALA A 339 18.96 -16.07 0.89
N ALA A 340 19.29 -17.33 0.58
CA ALA A 340 20.25 -18.07 1.36
C ALA A 340 21.65 -17.60 0.90
N PRO A 341 22.52 -17.09 1.79
CA PRO A 341 23.93 -16.93 1.45
C PRO A 341 24.49 -18.33 1.20
N SER A 342 24.82 -18.63 -0.04
CA SER A 342 25.60 -19.81 -0.38
C SER A 342 26.94 -19.72 0.37
N GLY A 343 27.21 -20.74 1.18
CA GLY A 343 28.47 -20.88 1.89
C GLY A 343 28.41 -20.59 3.38
N ARG A 344 27.82 -21.52 4.13
CA ARG A 344 28.37 -21.98 5.42
C ARG A 344 27.77 -23.35 5.73
N THR A 345 28.62 -24.37 5.65
CA THR A 345 28.39 -25.73 6.13
C THR A 345 27.99 -25.71 7.61
N PRO A 346 27.06 -26.57 8.06
CA PRO A 346 26.77 -26.70 9.48
C PRO A 346 27.84 -27.60 10.13
N SER A 347 28.53 -27.09 11.14
CA SER A 347 29.25 -27.94 12.11
C SER A 347 28.43 -28.01 13.40
N PRO A 348 28.25 -29.19 14.02
CA PRO A 348 27.39 -29.36 15.17
C PRO A 348 28.20 -29.38 16.46
N THR A 349 27.97 -28.42 17.37
CA THR A 349 28.24 -28.56 18.81
C THR A 349 27.54 -27.39 19.50
N ALA A 350 26.40 -27.63 20.15
CA ALA A 350 26.31 -28.01 21.56
C ALA A 350 26.77 -26.90 22.51
N GLY A 351 25.86 -26.47 23.39
CA GLY A 351 26.27 -26.07 24.74
C GLY A 351 25.77 -24.73 25.26
N ARG A 352 24.63 -24.80 25.95
CA ARG A 352 24.35 -24.14 27.24
C ARG A 352 24.11 -22.63 27.29
N ALA A 353 22.85 -22.34 27.63
CA ALA A 353 22.44 -21.24 28.49
C ALA A 353 23.25 -21.17 29.78
N ARG A 354 23.56 -19.95 30.26
CA ARG A 354 23.01 -19.37 31.51
C ARG A 354 23.63 -17.97 31.84
N PRO A 355 23.04 -17.22 32.78
CA PRO A 355 22.79 -15.77 32.65
C PRO A 355 23.56 -14.90 33.66
N SER A 356 23.23 -13.60 33.64
CA SER A 356 23.25 -12.62 34.75
C SER A 356 24.61 -12.10 35.24
N GLY A 357 24.64 -10.81 35.59
CA GLY A 357 25.60 -10.26 36.53
C GLY A 357 26.29 -8.97 36.08
N VAL A 358 25.62 -7.83 36.31
CA VAL A 358 26.32 -6.57 36.63
C VAL A 358 26.92 -6.75 38.03
N PRO A 359 28.15 -6.27 38.31
CA PRO A 359 28.27 -5.04 39.09
C PRO A 359 29.40 -4.11 38.64
N ALA A 360 29.24 -2.87 39.09
CA ALA A 360 30.10 -1.74 38.88
C ALA A 360 31.42 -1.78 39.68
N THR A 361 32.36 -0.92 39.26
CA THR A 361 33.21 0.00 40.05
C THR A 361 34.73 -0.07 39.79
N ARG A 362 35.32 1.14 39.88
CA ARG A 362 36.74 1.56 39.93
C ARG A 362 37.49 1.55 38.59
N GLY A 363 38.18 2.60 38.15
CA GLY A 363 38.65 3.84 38.79
C GLY A 363 40.18 3.91 38.76
N ARG A 364 40.72 5.06 38.26
CA ARG A 364 42.14 5.47 38.12
C ARG A 364 42.89 4.76 36.99
N GLY A 365 43.77 5.36 36.22
CA GLY A 365 44.47 6.65 36.14
C GLY A 365 45.54 6.39 35.05
N THR A 366 45.73 7.23 34.06
CA THR A 366 46.54 8.46 34.03
C THR A 366 46.28 9.17 32.71
#